data_AF-A0A938QZR0-F1
#
_entry.id   AF-A0A938QZR0-F1
#
_cell.length_a   1.000
_cell.length_b   1.000
_cell.length_c   1.000
_cell.angle_alpha   90.00
_cell.angle_beta   90.00
_cell.angle_gamma   90.00
#
_symmetry.space_group_name_H-M   'P 1'
#
loop_
_entity.id
_entity.type
_entity.pdbx_description
1 polymer ?
#
loop_
_entity_poly.entity_id
_entity_poly.type
_entity_poly.pdbx_seq_one_letter_code
_entity_poly.pdbx_strand_id
1 'polypeptide(L)'
;MKWRCALFQRWLPAYLDGESAPFWQRRFEAHLTACADCRLETEELQQVVERIKAHPLPEPEPAFWEAFSRELHLELAHAVPEPAPRRPWLRVPYYLLGAPVLAVLLLWFASHLTLKPTPVQNAAVAAATDQLVYAGMDDGLWQGEEFPSWDVNAVVADLSEHEREVLLKRLRF
;
A
#
# COMPACT_ATOMS: atom_id res chain seq x y z
N MET A 1 -11.57 0.58 22.71
CA MET A 1 -10.26 0.90 22.09
C MET A 1 -10.53 1.57 20.75
N LYS A 2 -10.54 2.91 20.69
CA LYS A 2 -11.04 3.66 19.52
C LYS A 2 -10.25 3.41 18.24
N TRP A 3 -8.91 3.35 18.32
CA TRP A 3 -8.06 3.11 17.14
C TRP A 3 -8.26 1.74 16.47
N ARG A 4 -8.58 0.69 17.24
CA ARG A 4 -8.86 -0.65 16.67
C ARG A 4 -10.16 -0.68 15.88
N CYS A 5 -11.16 0.06 16.36
CA CYS A 5 -12.43 0.24 15.66
C CYS A 5 -12.21 1.04 14.37
N ALA A 6 -11.43 2.13 14.42
CA ALA A 6 -11.10 2.91 13.22
C ALA A 6 -10.34 2.09 12.17
N LEU A 7 -9.39 1.26 12.60
CA LEU A 7 -8.70 0.33 11.71
C LEU A 7 -9.70 -0.67 11.11
N PHE A 8 -10.54 -1.30 11.94
CA PHE A 8 -11.56 -2.25 11.46
C PHE A 8 -12.49 -1.61 10.43
N GLN A 9 -13.04 -0.43 10.71
CA GLN A 9 -13.95 0.30 9.80
C GLN A 9 -13.32 0.59 8.43
N ARG A 10 -12.04 0.96 8.40
CA ARG A 10 -11.33 1.21 7.14
C ARG A 10 -11.20 -0.05 6.27
N TRP A 11 -11.08 -1.21 6.90
CA TRP A 11 -10.86 -2.50 6.22
C TRP A 11 -12.12 -3.37 6.14
N LEU A 12 -13.25 -2.85 6.63
CA LEU A 12 -14.53 -3.54 6.65
C LEU A 12 -15.00 -3.95 5.23
N PRO A 13 -14.85 -3.14 4.17
CA PRO A 13 -15.22 -3.56 2.82
C PRO A 13 -14.47 -4.82 2.36
N ALA A 14 -13.13 -4.82 2.47
CA ALA A 14 -12.29 -5.97 2.09
C ALA A 14 -12.59 -7.23 2.93
N TYR A 15 -12.99 -7.06 4.19
CA TYR A 15 -13.46 -8.17 5.03
C TYR A 15 -14.79 -8.75 4.52
N LEU A 16 -15.75 -7.89 4.16
CA LEU A 16 -17.05 -8.31 3.64
C LEU A 16 -16.96 -9.00 2.28
N ASP A 17 -16.03 -8.56 1.43
CA ASP A 17 -15.77 -9.14 0.12
C ASP A 17 -14.97 -10.46 0.20
N GLY A 18 -14.44 -10.80 1.39
CA GLY A 18 -13.65 -12.01 1.61
C GLY A 18 -12.20 -11.91 1.11
N GLU A 19 -11.76 -10.72 0.69
CA GLU A 19 -10.43 -10.45 0.12
C GLU A 19 -9.34 -10.22 1.17
N SER A 20 -9.67 -10.30 2.46
CA SER A 20 -8.70 -10.14 3.54
C SER A 20 -7.87 -11.42 3.77
N ALA A 21 -6.55 -11.27 3.93
CA ALA A 21 -5.65 -12.38 4.26
C ALA A 21 -6.07 -13.13 5.55
N PRO A 22 -5.78 -14.44 5.69
CA PRO A 22 -6.25 -15.27 6.81
C PRO A 22 -5.88 -14.75 8.21
N PHE A 23 -4.72 -14.09 8.33
CA PHE A 23 -4.31 -13.43 9.56
C PHE A 23 -5.27 -12.29 9.97
N TRP A 24 -5.65 -11.45 9.01
CA TRP A 24 -6.55 -10.32 9.23
C TRP A 24 -7.98 -10.79 9.54
N GLN A 25 -8.45 -11.85 8.90
CA GLN A 25 -9.74 -12.47 9.21
C GLN A 25 -9.84 -12.84 10.71
N ARG A 26 -8.87 -13.59 11.24
CA ARG A 26 -8.85 -13.97 12.67
C ARG A 26 -8.83 -12.75 13.59
N ARG A 27 -8.10 -11.70 13.20
CA ARG A 27 -7.96 -10.48 14.00
C ARG A 27 -9.23 -9.65 14.00
N PHE A 28 -9.95 -9.64 12.89
CA PHE A 28 -11.28 -9.04 12.74
C PHE A 28 -12.34 -9.82 13.52
N GLU A 29 -12.37 -11.14 13.43
CA GLU A 29 -13.26 -12.00 14.23
C GLU A 29 -13.05 -11.79 15.73
N ALA A 30 -11.79 -11.74 16.19
CA ALA A 30 -11.46 -11.45 17.57
C ALA A 30 -11.91 -10.04 18.00
N HIS A 31 -11.84 -9.05 17.11
CA HIS A 31 -12.33 -7.71 17.39
C HIS A 31 -13.86 -7.66 17.47
N LEU A 32 -14.56 -8.31 16.54
CA LEU A 32 -16.01 -8.42 16.53
C LEU A 32 -16.54 -9.12 17.77
N THR A 33 -15.85 -10.14 18.27
CA THR A 33 -16.20 -10.79 19.54
C THR A 33 -16.14 -9.80 20.72
N ALA A 34 -15.16 -8.88 20.70
CA ALA A 34 -14.89 -7.95 21.79
C ALA A 34 -15.62 -6.59 21.70
N CYS A 35 -16.12 -6.20 20.52
CA CYS A 35 -16.70 -4.87 20.28
C CYS A 35 -18.12 -4.97 19.71
N ALA A 36 -19.11 -4.50 20.47
CA ALA A 36 -20.51 -4.51 20.05
C ALA A 36 -20.80 -3.52 18.91
N ASP A 37 -20.22 -2.32 18.97
CA ASP A 37 -20.45 -1.27 17.98
C ASP A 37 -20.01 -1.72 16.58
N CYS A 38 -18.80 -2.28 16.45
CA CYS A 38 -18.29 -2.78 15.17
C CYS A 38 -19.04 -4.00 14.65
N ARG A 39 -19.63 -4.83 15.53
CA ARG A 39 -20.54 -5.91 15.07
C ARG A 39 -21.80 -5.35 14.44
N LEU A 40 -22.44 -4.39 15.12
CA LEU A 40 -23.67 -3.79 14.64
C LEU A 40 -23.46 -3.13 13.26
N GLU A 41 -22.37 -2.39 13.09
CA GLU A 41 -22.00 -1.78 11.81
C GLU A 41 -21.73 -2.82 10.71
N THR A 42 -21.07 -3.94 11.06
CA THR A 42 -20.81 -5.03 10.12
C THR A 42 -22.12 -5.70 9.68
N GLU A 43 -23.02 -5.97 10.61
CA GLU A 43 -24.34 -6.56 10.34
C GLU A 43 -25.21 -5.64 9.47
N GLU A 44 -25.19 -4.32 9.73
CA GLU A 44 -25.90 -3.32 8.92
C GLU A 44 -25.38 -3.30 7.47
N LEU A 45 -24.07 -3.29 7.27
CA LEU A 45 -23.48 -3.32 5.93
C LEU A 45 -23.75 -4.65 5.21
N GLN A 46 -23.66 -5.78 5.92
CA GLN A 46 -24.01 -7.09 5.35
C GLN A 46 -25.45 -7.11 4.84
N GLN A 47 -26.39 -6.56 5.61
CA GLN A 47 -27.79 -6.46 5.17
C GLN A 47 -27.95 -5.61 3.90
N VAL A 48 -27.19 -4.52 3.76
CA VAL A 48 -27.21 -3.70 2.54
C VAL A 48 -26.69 -4.51 1.35
N VAL A 49 -25.56 -5.19 1.50
CA VAL A 49 -24.96 -6.02 0.45
C VAL A 49 -25.90 -7.14 0.02
N GLU A 50 -26.52 -7.85 0.96
CA GLU A 50 -27.48 -8.91 0.66
C GLU A 50 -28.72 -8.39 -0.08
N ARG A 51 -29.22 -7.19 0.28
CA ARG A 51 -30.33 -6.56 -0.47
C ARG A 51 -29.95 -6.22 -1.90
N ILE A 52 -28.72 -5.76 -2.13
CA ILE A 52 -28.21 -5.46 -3.47
C ILE A 52 -28.08 -6.76 -4.27
N LYS A 53 -27.49 -7.81 -3.69
CA LYS A 53 -27.33 -9.13 -4.33
C LYS A 53 -28.66 -9.82 -4.65
N ALA A 54 -29.67 -9.61 -3.82
CA ALA A 54 -31.01 -10.16 -4.04
C ALA A 54 -31.74 -9.52 -5.23
N HIS A 55 -31.27 -8.36 -5.73
CA HIS A 55 -31.86 -7.74 -6.89
C HIS A 55 -31.40 -8.47 -8.17
N PRO A 56 -32.33 -8.92 -9.04
CA PRO A 56 -31.93 -9.53 -10.30
C PRO A 56 -31.19 -8.50 -11.14
N LEU A 57 -29.95 -8.81 -11.54
CA LEU A 57 -29.23 -8.05 -12.56
C LEU A 57 -29.59 -8.65 -13.93
N PRO A 58 -30.11 -7.85 -14.87
CA PRO A 58 -30.31 -8.32 -16.23
C PRO A 58 -28.95 -8.65 -16.85
N GLU A 59 -28.77 -9.89 -17.29
CA GLU A 59 -27.57 -10.29 -18.04
C GLU A 59 -27.57 -9.56 -19.39
N PRO A 60 -26.49 -8.85 -19.75
CA PRO A 60 -26.42 -8.18 -21.04
C PRO A 60 -26.46 -9.19 -22.20
N GLU A 61 -27.12 -8.83 -23.30
CA GLU A 61 -27.13 -9.66 -24.50
C GLU A 61 -25.71 -9.81 -25.09
N PRO A 62 -25.39 -10.92 -25.78
CA PRO A 62 -24.06 -11.14 -26.37
C PRO A 62 -23.58 -9.99 -27.28
N ALA A 63 -24.51 -9.35 -28.02
CA ALA A 63 -24.20 -8.22 -28.89
C ALA A 63 -23.67 -6.99 -28.14
N PHE A 64 -24.09 -6.80 -26.88
CA PHE A 64 -23.57 -5.74 -26.02
C PHE A 64 -22.08 -5.96 -25.73
N TRP A 65 -21.69 -7.20 -25.40
CA TRP A 65 -20.29 -7.53 -25.09
C TRP A 65 -19.36 -7.38 -26.30
N GLU A 66 -19.83 -7.72 -27.50
CA GLU A 66 -19.09 -7.49 -28.75
C GLU A 66 -18.89 -6.00 -29.02
N ALA A 67 -19.93 -5.18 -28.82
CA ALA A 67 -19.84 -3.74 -29.01
C ALA A 67 -18.90 -3.10 -27.97
N PHE A 68 -19.07 -3.45 -26.69
CA PHE A 68 -18.26 -2.96 -25.59
C PHE A 68 -16.77 -3.29 -25.78
N SER A 69 -16.45 -4.55 -26.09
CA SER A 69 -15.05 -4.97 -26.28
C SER A 69 -14.40 -4.25 -27.46
N ARG A 70 -15.13 -4.03 -28.55
CA ARG A 70 -14.62 -3.26 -29.70
C ARG A 70 -14.33 -1.80 -29.31
N GLU A 71 -15.28 -1.15 -28.65
CA GLU A 71 -15.13 0.26 -28.25
C GLU A 71 -14.00 0.44 -27.23
N LEU A 72 -13.89 -0.47 -26.27
CA LEU A 72 -12.80 -0.48 -25.29
C LEU A 72 -11.43 -0.60 -25.98
N HIS A 73 -11.27 -1.48 -26.97
CA HIS A 73 -10.01 -1.62 -27.70
C HIS A 73 -9.64 -0.36 -28.49
N LEU A 74 -10.62 0.31 -29.09
CA LEU A 74 -10.38 1.58 -29.79
C LEU A 74 -9.92 2.67 -28.83
N GLU A 75 -10.57 2.79 -27.68
CA GLU A 75 -10.23 3.79 -26.67
C GLU A 75 -8.84 3.53 -26.06
N LEU A 76 -8.51 2.26 -25.76
CA LEU A 76 -7.17 1.88 -25.29
C LEU A 76 -6.10 2.17 -26.35
N ALA A 77 -6.38 1.90 -27.63
CA ALA A 77 -5.45 2.18 -28.72
C ALA A 77 -5.14 3.68 -28.85
N HIS A 78 -6.12 4.55 -28.59
CA HIS A 78 -5.92 6.00 -28.57
C HIS A 78 -5.27 6.51 -27.27
N ALA A 79 -5.50 5.83 -26.15
CA ALA A 79 -4.95 6.21 -24.85
C ALA A 79 -3.47 5.83 -24.69
N VAL A 80 -2.95 4.89 -25.49
CA VAL A 80 -1.52 4.59 -25.51
C VAL A 80 -0.79 5.71 -26.28
N PRO A 81 -0.01 6.58 -25.61
CA PRO A 81 0.75 7.60 -26.33
C PRO A 81 1.73 6.93 -27.28
N GLU A 82 1.73 7.35 -28.55
CA GLU A 82 2.70 6.84 -29.51
C GLU A 82 4.13 7.05 -28.99
N PRO A 83 5.03 6.05 -29.15
CA PRO A 83 6.41 6.20 -28.75
C PRO A 83 7.02 7.38 -29.50
N ALA A 84 7.49 8.38 -28.75
CA ALA A 84 8.07 9.59 -29.32
C ALA A 84 9.12 9.26 -30.40
N PRO A 85 9.13 9.97 -31.54
CA PRO A 85 10.01 9.66 -32.66
C PRO A 85 11.47 9.73 -32.21
N ARG A 86 12.16 8.59 -32.24
CA ARG A 86 13.56 8.47 -31.84
C ARG A 86 14.44 9.18 -32.87
N ARG A 87 14.83 10.44 -32.62
CA ARG A 87 15.79 11.17 -33.46
C ARG A 87 17.18 10.52 -33.37
N PRO A 88 17.70 9.87 -34.43
CA PRO A 88 18.92 9.07 -34.36
C PRO A 88 20.21 9.90 -34.23
N TRP A 89 20.16 11.19 -34.57
CA TRP A 89 21.30 12.12 -34.51
C TRP A 89 21.64 12.57 -33.09
N LEU A 90 20.68 12.67 -32.17
CA LEU A 90 20.96 13.11 -30.78
C LEU A 90 21.56 12.02 -29.88
N ARG A 91 22.03 10.91 -30.45
CA ARG A 91 22.81 9.88 -29.75
C ARG A 91 24.27 10.32 -29.60
N VAL A 92 24.51 11.49 -29.02
CA VAL A 92 25.84 11.80 -28.47
C VAL A 92 25.91 11.05 -27.15
N PRO A 93 26.82 10.08 -26.95
CA PRO A 93 26.91 9.36 -25.70
C PRO A 93 27.24 10.36 -24.59
N TYR A 94 26.28 10.58 -23.68
CA TYR A 94 26.34 11.56 -22.59
C TYR A 94 27.58 11.38 -21.70
N TYR A 95 28.21 10.19 -21.74
CA TYR A 95 29.48 9.87 -21.09
C TYR A 95 30.66 10.74 -21.56
N LEU A 96 30.60 11.33 -22.76
CA LEU A 96 31.64 12.24 -23.26
C LEU A 96 31.56 13.65 -22.64
N LEU A 97 30.43 14.02 -22.02
CA LEU A 97 30.24 15.32 -21.36
C LEU A 97 30.07 15.20 -19.83
N GLY A 98 29.52 14.08 -19.34
CA GLY A 98 29.23 13.88 -17.91
C GLY A 98 30.42 13.37 -17.08
N ALA A 99 31.34 12.59 -17.66
CA ALA A 99 32.44 11.97 -16.93
C ALA A 99 33.37 12.96 -16.19
N PRO A 100 33.81 14.09 -16.79
CA PRO A 100 34.68 15.03 -16.08
C PRO A 100 33.93 15.80 -14.97
N VAL A 101 32.65 16.15 -15.20
CA VAL A 101 31.83 16.87 -14.21
C VAL A 101 31.52 15.98 -13.01
N LEU A 102 31.19 14.71 -13.25
CA LEU A 102 30.94 13.74 -12.18
C LEU A 102 32.19 13.47 -11.35
N ALA A 103 33.37 13.37 -11.99
CA ALA A 103 34.64 13.19 -11.30
C ALA A 103 34.98 14.39 -10.39
N VAL A 104 34.75 15.61 -10.87
CA VAL A 104 34.95 16.83 -10.07
C VAL A 104 33.95 16.92 -8.91
N LEU A 105 32.67 16.60 -9.15
CA LEU A 105 31.65 16.57 -8.09
C LEU A 105 31.93 15.50 -7.05
N LEU A 106 32.40 14.31 -7.44
CA LEU A 106 32.76 13.24 -6.50
C LEU A 106 33.99 13.61 -5.66
N LEU A 107 35.01 14.23 -6.27
CA LEU A 107 36.19 14.71 -5.54
C LEU A 107 35.82 15.83 -4.56
N TRP A 108 34.97 16.76 -4.98
CA TRP A 108 34.46 17.84 -4.13
C TRP A 108 33.58 17.30 -2.99
N PHE A 109 32.65 16.40 -3.30
CA PHE A 109 31.76 15.78 -2.32
C PHE A 109 32.53 14.92 -1.32
N ALA A 110 33.53 14.13 -1.76
CA ALA A 110 34.41 13.37 -0.87
C ALA A 110 35.21 14.29 0.07
N SER A 111 35.63 15.47 -0.39
CA SER A 111 36.30 16.46 0.46
C SER A 111 35.35 17.07 1.48
N HIS A 112 34.11 17.37 1.10
CA HIS A 112 33.10 17.97 1.97
C HIS A 112 32.37 16.96 2.87
N LEU A 113 32.43 15.66 2.57
CA LEU A 113 31.88 14.56 3.38
C LEU A 113 32.76 14.14 4.56
N THR A 114 33.85 14.84 4.84
CA THR A 114 34.46 14.84 6.20
C THR A 114 33.58 15.60 7.20
N LEU A 115 32.26 15.45 7.09
CA LEU A 115 31.25 15.85 8.03
C LEU A 115 31.30 14.86 9.19
N LYS A 116 31.62 15.40 10.37
CA LYS A 116 31.55 14.69 11.65
C LYS A 116 30.21 13.95 11.74
N PRO A 117 30.19 12.64 12.00
CA PRO A 117 28.94 11.90 12.08
C PRO A 117 28.09 12.47 13.21
N THR A 118 27.02 13.18 12.85
CA THR A 118 25.94 13.53 13.78
C THR A 118 25.14 12.26 14.10
N PRO A 119 24.89 11.95 15.37
CA PRO A 119 24.08 10.79 15.74
C PRO A 119 22.65 10.97 15.22
N VAL A 120 22.22 10.00 14.41
CA VAL A 120 20.93 9.95 13.72
C VAL A 120 19.81 9.68 14.75
N GLN A 121 19.08 10.73 15.16
CA GLN A 121 17.86 10.60 15.98
C GLN A 121 16.71 9.86 15.28
N ASN A 122 16.78 9.70 13.95
CA ASN A 122 15.79 8.98 13.14
C ASN A 122 16.06 7.47 13.00
N ALA A 123 17.17 6.97 13.55
CA ALA A 123 17.50 5.55 13.51
C ALA A 123 16.49 4.72 14.33
N ALA A 124 15.89 5.30 15.37
CA ALA A 124 14.89 4.63 16.18
C ALA A 124 13.54 4.45 15.45
N VAL A 125 13.21 5.32 14.50
CA VAL A 125 11.96 5.23 13.72
C VAL A 125 12.13 4.25 12.55
N ALA A 126 13.27 4.32 11.85
CA ALA A 126 13.61 3.37 10.78
C ALA A 126 13.81 1.94 11.30
N ALA A 127 14.47 1.77 12.46
CA ALA A 127 14.61 0.46 13.09
C ALA A 127 13.28 -0.09 13.60
N ALA A 128 12.36 0.77 14.08
CA ALA A 128 11.03 0.35 14.51
C ALA A 128 10.13 -0.06 13.34
N THR A 129 10.25 0.59 12.17
CA THR A 129 9.54 0.18 10.94
C THR A 129 10.08 -1.14 10.38
N ASP A 130 11.40 -1.37 10.47
CA ASP A 130 12.00 -2.64 10.06
C ASP A 130 11.57 -3.77 11.01
N GLN A 131 11.58 -3.53 12.33
CA GLN A 131 11.11 -4.51 13.32
C GLN A 131 9.62 -4.85 13.17
N LEU A 132 8.79 -3.88 12.76
CA LEU A 132 7.36 -4.07 12.45
C LEU A 132 7.13 -5.00 11.26
N VAL A 133 8.03 -4.98 10.28
CA VAL A 133 7.97 -5.83 9.08
C VAL A 133 8.57 -7.22 9.36
N TYR A 134 9.61 -7.32 10.21
CA TYR A 134 10.29 -8.58 10.52
C TYR A 134 9.75 -9.38 11.72
N ALA A 135 8.99 -8.78 12.65
CA ALA A 135 8.38 -9.52 13.76
C ALA A 135 7.31 -10.56 13.32
N GLY A 136 6.90 -10.54 12.05
CA GLY A 136 6.06 -11.59 11.46
C GLY A 136 6.84 -12.78 10.88
N MET A 137 8.16 -12.70 10.76
CA MET A 137 8.98 -13.67 10.05
C MET A 137 9.42 -14.84 10.95
N ASP A 138 9.67 -14.57 12.23
CA ASP A 138 10.16 -15.56 13.21
C ASP A 138 9.04 -16.50 13.72
N ASP A 139 7.77 -16.11 13.57
CA ASP A 139 6.60 -16.91 13.96
C ASP A 139 6.02 -17.76 12.80
N GLY A 140 6.66 -17.75 11.62
CA GLY A 140 6.21 -18.51 10.45
C GLY A 140 4.89 -18.01 9.82
N LEU A 141 4.56 -16.72 9.99
CA LEU A 141 3.27 -16.13 9.62
C LEU A 141 3.13 -15.78 8.12
N TRP A 142 4.21 -15.89 7.34
CA TRP A 142 4.23 -15.62 5.89
C TRP A 142 5.02 -16.70 5.16
N GLN A 143 4.45 -17.31 4.12
CA GLN A 143 5.17 -18.19 3.20
C GLN A 143 5.15 -17.54 1.80
N GLY A 144 6.32 -17.08 1.34
CA GLY A 144 6.52 -16.62 -0.04
C GLY A 144 6.66 -15.11 -0.25
N GLU A 145 7.03 -14.72 -1.46
CA GLU A 145 7.35 -13.36 -1.94
C GLU A 145 6.12 -12.43 -2.08
N GLU A 146 5.00 -12.75 -1.44
CA GLU A 146 3.77 -11.97 -1.53
C GLU A 146 3.77 -10.91 -0.42
N PHE A 147 4.58 -9.87 -0.62
CA PHE A 147 4.55 -8.66 0.20
C PHE A 147 3.23 -7.93 -0.07
N PRO A 148 2.33 -7.78 0.92
CA PRO A 148 1.17 -6.93 0.73
C PRO A 148 1.66 -5.48 0.72
N SER A 149 1.31 -4.73 -0.32
CA SER A 149 1.75 -3.35 -0.58
C SER A 149 1.07 -2.30 0.31
N TRP A 150 0.81 -2.64 1.58
CA TRP A 150 0.13 -1.72 2.49
C TRP A 150 1.09 -0.60 2.89
N ASP A 151 0.69 0.63 2.57
CA ASP A 151 1.31 1.83 3.10
C ASP A 151 0.92 2.01 4.57
N VAL A 152 1.71 1.37 5.45
CA VAL A 152 1.61 1.52 6.91
C VAL A 152 1.58 2.99 7.31
N ASN A 153 2.28 3.84 6.54
CA ASN A 153 2.43 5.25 6.85
C ASN A 153 1.09 5.99 6.78
N ALA A 154 0.17 5.59 5.91
CA ALA A 154 -1.16 6.19 5.83
C ALA A 154 -1.98 5.94 7.11
N VAL A 155 -1.85 4.75 7.71
CA VAL A 155 -2.53 4.41 8.96
C VAL A 155 -1.88 5.10 10.16
N VAL A 156 -0.55 5.22 10.16
CA VAL A 156 0.20 5.90 11.22
C VAL A 156 0.03 7.43 11.17
N ALA A 157 -0.21 8.00 9.98
CA ALA A 157 -0.42 9.44 9.79
C ALA A 157 -1.69 9.95 10.47
N ASP A 158 -2.76 9.17 10.48
CA ASP A 158 -4.04 9.52 11.11
C ASP A 158 -4.05 9.32 12.64
N LEU A 159 -3.01 8.71 13.22
CA LEU A 159 -2.92 8.52 14.67
C LEU A 159 -2.39 9.76 15.38
N SER A 160 -3.03 10.12 16.49
CA SER A 160 -2.52 11.13 17.41
C SER A 160 -1.16 10.72 17.99
N GLU A 161 -0.36 11.71 18.41
CA GLU A 161 0.96 11.50 19.03
C GLU A 161 0.92 10.44 20.16
N HIS A 162 -0.11 10.53 21.02
CA HIS A 162 -0.29 9.60 22.12
C HIS A 162 -0.58 8.15 21.66
N GLU A 163 -1.40 7.99 20.62
CA GLU A 163 -1.72 6.67 20.06
C GLU A 163 -0.52 6.03 19.37
N ARG A 164 0.31 6.86 18.74
CA ARG A 164 1.58 6.45 18.12
C ARG A 164 2.56 5.92 19.15
N GLU A 165 2.72 6.61 20.28
CA GLU A 165 3.56 6.14 21.39
C GLU A 165 3.07 4.80 21.96
N VAL A 166 1.76 4.63 22.14
CA VAL A 166 1.17 3.38 22.67
C VAL A 166 1.40 2.21 21.70
N LEU A 167 1.28 2.46 20.40
CA LEU A 167 1.52 1.46 19.36
C LEU A 167 3.00 1.06 19.33
N LEU A 168 3.92 2.02 19.30
CA LEU A 168 5.36 1.79 19.34
C LEU A 168 5.80 1.05 20.62
N LYS A 169 5.21 1.37 21.77
CA LYS A 169 5.52 0.70 23.04
C LYS A 169 5.09 -0.76 23.05
N ARG A 170 4.02 -1.12 22.34
CA ARG A 170 3.55 -2.51 22.23
C ARG A 170 4.33 -3.34 21.22
N LEU A 171 4.96 -2.72 20.24
CA LEU A 171 5.74 -3.38 19.19
C LEU A 171 7.19 -3.61 19.58
N ARG A 172 7.66 -2.96 20.66
CA ARG A 172 9.01 -3.13 21.23
C ARG A 172 9.15 -4.35 22.14
N PHE A 173 8.15 -5.24 22.18
CA PHE A 173 8.14 -6.46 22.98
C PHE A 173 8.08 -7.68 22.08
#